data_AF-A0A837IDB0-F1
#
_entry.id   AF-A0A837IDB0-F1
#
_cell.length_a   1.000
_cell.length_b   1.000
_cell.length_c   1.000
_cell.angle_alpha   90.00
_cell.angle_beta   90.00
_cell.angle_gamma   90.00
#
_symmetry.space_group_name_H-M   'P 1'
#
loop_
_entity.id
_entity.type
_entity.pdbx_description
1 polymer ?
#
loop_
_entity_poly.entity_id
_entity_poly.type
_entity_poly.pdbx_seq_one_letter_code
_entity_poly.pdbx_strand_id
1 'polypeptide(L)' 'MRNKDKLMVGKLFIYASIGSVILAFMGALGTDFWLASTQWMLVGLTLAIWGVFVLIEAQFRIR' A
#
# COMPACT_ATOMS: atom_id res chain seq x y z
N MET A 1 -16.35 2.50 10.90
CA MET A 1 -16.13 1.17 10.28
C MET A 1 -16.13 0.10 11.35
N ARG A 2 -16.74 -1.06 11.07
CA ARG A 2 -16.65 -2.22 11.97
C ARG A 2 -15.23 -2.78 11.90
N ASN A 3 -14.75 -3.43 12.95
CA ASN A 3 -13.37 -3.96 12.98
C ASN A 3 -13.09 -4.97 11.84
N LYS A 4 -14.11 -5.71 11.40
CA LYS A 4 -14.01 -6.60 10.23
C LYS A 4 -13.70 -5.81 8.95
N ASP A 5 -14.33 -4.64 8.78
CA ASP A 5 -14.11 -3.76 7.63
C ASP A 5 -12.71 -3.15 7.69
N LYS A 6 -12.28 -2.67 8.87
CA LYS A 6 -10.90 -2.17 9.07
C LYS A 6 -9.86 -3.24 8.70
N LEU A 7 -10.07 -4.49 9.13
CA LEU A 7 -9.16 -5.59 8.81
C LEU A 7 -9.11 -5.91 7.31
N MET A 8 -10.24 -5.82 6.61
CA MET A 8 -10.31 -5.96 5.16
C MET A 8 -9.59 -4.82 4.44
N VAL A 9 -9.85 -3.57 4.84
CA VAL A 9 -9.22 -2.37 4.27
C VAL A 9 -7.71 -2.39 4.47
N GLY A 10 -7.25 -2.73 5.67
CA GLY A 10 -5.83 -2.84 5.97
C GLY A 10 -5.12 -3.88 5.10
N LYS A 11 -5.72 -5.07 4.93
CA LYS A 11 -5.19 -6.10 4.02
C LYS A 11 -5.18 -5.64 2.56
N LEU A 12 -6.25 -4.98 2.12
CA LEU A 12 -6.33 -4.44 0.77
C LEU A 12 -5.20 -3.44 0.51
N PHE A 13 -4.91 -2.54 1.46
CA PHE A 13 -3.82 -1.58 1.34
C PHE A 13 -2.44 -2.26 1.27
N ILE A 14 -2.22 -3.32 2.05
CA ILE A 14 -0.98 -4.11 1.97
C ILE A 14 -0.86 -4.79 0.58
N TYR A 15 -1.92 -5.43 0.08
CA TYR A 15 -1.87 -6.07 -1.23
C TYR A 15 -1.70 -5.05 -2.37
N ALA A 16 -2.36 -3.91 -2.28
CA ALA A 16 -2.20 -2.82 -3.24
C ALA A 16 -0.79 -2.24 -3.20
N SER A 17 -0.17 -2.12 -2.01
CA SER A 17 1.23 -1.72 -1.86
C SER A 17 2.19 -2.68 -2.57
N ILE A 18 1.99 -3.99 -2.42
CA ILE A 18 2.77 -5.01 -3.14
C ILE A 18 2.59 -4.84 -4.66
N GLY A 19 1.36 -4.61 -5.12
CA GLY A 19 1.07 -4.31 -6.52
C GLY A 19 1.82 -3.08 -7.02
N SER A 20 1.87 -2.00 -6.23
CA SER A 20 2.64 -0.80 -6.55
C SER A 20 4.14 -1.06 -6.65
N VAL A 21 4.72 -1.95 -5.83
CA VAL A 21 6.14 -2.34 -5.97
C VAL A 21 6.38 -3.07 -7.29
N ILE A 22 5.45 -3.95 -7.71
CA ILE A 22 5.54 -4.61 -9.02
C ILE A 22 5.48 -3.59 -10.15
N LEU A 23 4.56 -2.63 -10.08
CA LEU A 23 4.45 -1.56 -11.07
C LEU A 23 5.67 -0.64 -11.08
N ALA A 24 6.28 -0.39 -9.92
CA ALA A 24 7.53 0.35 -9.82
C ALA A 24 8.67 -0.41 -10.52
N PHE A 25 8.75 -1.72 -10.32
CA PHE A 25 9.73 -2.57 -11.02
C PHE A 25 9.50 -2.59 -12.54
N MET A 26 8.24 -2.70 -12.99
CA MET A 26 7.92 -2.62 -14.42
C MET A 26 8.25 -1.25 -15.02
N GLY A 27 7.96 -0.16 -14.29
CA GLY A 27 8.34 1.20 -14.68
C GLY A 27 9.86 1.35 -14.84
N ALA A 28 10.63 0.60 -14.06
CA ALA A 28 12.09 0.58 -14.12
C ALA A 28 12.65 -0.20 -15.32
N LEU A 29 11.80 -0.88 -16.08
CA LEU A 29 12.20 -1.54 -17.33
C LEU A 29 11.76 -0.75 -18.57
N GLY A 30 10.99 0.33 -18.38
CA GLY A 30 10.49 1.19 -19.44
C GLY A 30 11.46 2.32 -19.83
N THR A 31 11.06 3.09 -20.85
CA THR A 31 11.80 4.27 -21.34
C THR A 31 11.86 5.40 -20.31
N ASP A 32 10.79 5.56 -19.53
CA ASP A 32 10.67 6.57 -18.47
C ASP A 32 10.98 5.98 -17.08
N PHE A 33 12.16 5.38 -16.96
CA PHE A 33 12.68 4.67 -15.77
C PHE A 33 12.41 5.42 -14.46
N TRP A 34 12.61 6.72 -14.47
CA TRP A 34 12.59 7.52 -13.25
C TRP A 34 11.18 7.91 -12.82
N LEU A 35 10.36 8.41 -13.75
CA LEU A 35 9.10 9.04 -13.40
C LEU A 35 8.08 7.98 -12.95
N ALA A 36 7.87 6.94 -13.75
CA ALA A 36 6.90 5.90 -13.42
C ALA A 36 7.29 5.12 -12.15
N SER A 37 8.57 4.71 -12.03
CA SER A 37 9.02 3.87 -10.91
C SER A 37 8.95 4.57 -9.56
N THR A 38 9.40 5.82 -9.50
CA THR A 38 9.39 6.59 -8.24
C THR A 38 7.96 6.95 -7.80
N GLN A 39 7.06 7.21 -8.76
CA GLN A 39 5.63 7.43 -8.48
C GLN A 39 4.97 6.20 -7.87
N TRP A 40 5.14 5.03 -8.49
CA TRP A 40 4.61 3.78 -7.94
C TRP A 40 5.22 3.43 -6.59
N MET A 41 6.51 3.72 -6.38
CA MET A 41 7.17 3.54 -5.09
C MET A 41 6.54 4.41 -3.99
N LEU A 42 6.26 5.69 -4.28
CA LEU A 42 5.61 6.62 -3.34
C LEU A 42 4.18 6.19 -2.98
N VAL A 43 3.41 5.73 -3.97
CA VAL A 43 2.07 5.19 -3.75
C VAL A 43 2.15 3.91 -2.91
N GLY A 44 3.09 3.01 -3.23
CA GLY A 44 3.33 1.78 -2.48
C GLY A 44 3.68 2.03 -1.02
N LEU A 45 4.58 2.98 -0.75
CA LEU A 45 4.96 3.38 0.61
C LEU A 45 3.77 3.91 1.40
N THR A 46 2.98 4.79 0.78
CA THR A 46 1.80 5.39 1.41
C THR A 46 0.76 4.33 1.77
N LEU A 47 0.47 3.41 0.84
CA LEU A 47 -0.45 2.30 1.07
C LEU A 47 0.05 1.34 2.15
N ALA A 48 1.35 1.05 2.20
CA ALA A 48 1.92 0.21 3.24
C ALA A 48 1.75 0.83 4.63
N ILE A 49 2.12 2.11 4.79
CA ILE A 49 2.01 2.83 6.06
C ILE A 49 0.56 2.85 6.55
N TRP A 50 -0.38 3.25 5.69
CA TRP A 50 -1.80 3.29 6.05
C TRP A 50 -2.37 1.89 6.28
N GLY A 51 -1.95 0.88 5.52
CA GLY A 51 -2.38 -0.50 5.69
C GLY A 51 -1.99 -1.04 7.06
N VAL A 52 -0.73 -0.84 7.47
CA VAL A 52 -0.24 -1.21 8.80
C VAL A 52 -0.99 -0.44 9.89
N PHE A 53 -1.16 0.87 9.74
CA PHE A 53 -1.88 1.69 10.71
C PHE A 53 -3.32 1.19 10.94
N VAL A 54 -4.07 0.94 9.86
CA VAL A 54 -5.45 0.43 9.94
C VAL A 54 -5.51 -0.97 10.56
N LEU A 55 -4.52 -1.83 10.27
CA LEU A 55 -4.42 -3.16 10.89
C LEU A 55 -4.15 -3.06 12.40
N ILE A 56 -3.29 -2.13 12.83
CA ILE A 56 -3.02 -1.85 14.24
C ILE A 56 -4.30 -1.37 14.93
N GLU A 57 -5.03 -0.41 14.36
CA GLU A 57 -6.32 0.03 14.91
C GLU A 57 -7.33 -1.12 15.04
N ALA A 58 -7.40 -2.00 14.03
CA ALA A 58 -8.32 -3.12 14.03
C ALA A 58 -7.99 -4.17 15.10
N GLN A 59 -6.70 -4.42 15.36
CA GLN A 59 -6.23 -5.39 16.35
C GLN A 59 -6.29 -4.84 17.78
N PHE A 60 -5.77 -3.62 18.00
CA PHE A 60 -5.63 -3.03 19.34
C PHE A 60 -6.86 -2.23 19.78
N ARG A 61 -7.90 -2.11 18.93
CA ARG A 61 -9.14 -1.36 19.22
C ARG A 61 -8.89 0.08 19.65
N ILE A 62 -7.81 0.67 19.15
CA ILE A 62 -7.51 2.08 19.34
C ILE A 62 -8.64 2.85 18.64
N ARG A 63 -9.32 3.72 19.41
CA ARG A 63 -10.54 4.42 18.98
C ARG A 63 -10.21 5.61 18.10
#